data_AF-A0A352RS34-F1
#
_entry.id   AF-A0A352RS34-F1
#
_cell.length_a   1.000
_cell.length_b   1.000
_cell.length_c   1.000
_cell.angle_alpha   90.00
_cell.angle_beta   90.00
_cell.angle_gamma   90.00
#
_symmetry.space_group_name_H-M   'P 1'
#
loop_
_entity.id
_entity.type
_entity.pdbx_description
1 polymer ?
#
loop_
_entity_poly.entity_id
_entity_poly.type
_entity_poly.pdbx_seq_one_letter_code
_entity_poly.pdbx_strand_id
1 'polypeptide(L)'
;MLAAAALLCAAAGAHAADGDTLKKIKDSGVISLGYRESSIPFSYSDGKEVMGYSHDYLLAIVDKVKATLNMPNLQVKLTPITSQNRIPLMQNGTIDIEC
;
A
#
# COMPACT_ATOMS: atom_id res chain seq x y z
N MET A 1 -34.94 38.07 1.73
CA MET A 1 -33.80 37.77 0.84
C MET A 1 -32.84 36.91 1.64
N LEU A 2 -32.92 35.58 1.47
CA LEU A 2 -32.27 34.60 2.35
C LEU A 2 -31.18 33.85 1.58
N ALA A 3 -30.04 33.66 2.27
CA ALA A 3 -29.01 32.64 2.07
C ALA A 3 -28.08 32.75 0.84
N ALA A 4 -26.86 33.25 1.08
CA ALA A 4 -25.67 32.82 0.36
C ALA A 4 -24.75 32.11 1.38
N ALA A 5 -24.90 30.79 1.49
CA ALA A 5 -24.06 29.95 2.34
C ALA A 5 -22.68 29.77 1.68
N ALA A 6 -21.63 30.10 2.41
CA ALA A 6 -20.24 29.94 2.00
C ALA A 6 -19.90 28.46 1.79
N LEU A 7 -19.57 28.08 0.55
CA LEU A 7 -18.90 26.81 0.27
C LEU A 7 -17.43 26.90 0.72
N LEU A 8 -17.20 26.62 2.01
CA LEU A 8 -15.91 26.11 2.48
C LEU A 8 -15.91 24.59 2.26
N CYS A 9 -15.75 24.17 1.01
CA CYS A 9 -15.40 22.78 0.74
C CYS A 9 -13.95 22.58 1.19
N ALA A 10 -13.82 21.94 2.35
CA ALA A 10 -12.57 21.47 2.91
C ALA A 10 -11.75 20.73 1.85
N ALA A 11 -10.64 21.33 1.43
CA ALA A 11 -9.51 20.56 0.94
C ALA A 11 -8.95 19.78 2.13
N ALA A 12 -9.60 18.67 2.48
CA ALA A 12 -8.99 17.63 3.29
C ALA A 12 -7.89 17.03 2.40
N GLY A 13 -6.72 17.68 2.40
CA GLY A 13 -5.51 17.10 1.85
C GLY A 13 -5.35 15.72 2.49
N ALA A 14 -5.21 14.70 1.64
CA ALA A 14 -4.81 13.37 2.08
C ALA A 14 -3.40 13.49 2.67
N HIS A 15 -3.33 13.87 3.95
CA HIS A 15 -2.11 13.85 4.73
C HIS A 15 -1.81 12.40 5.06
N ALA A 16 -1.18 11.69 4.12
CA ALA A 16 -0.28 10.61 4.50
C ALA A 16 0.90 11.30 5.22
N ALA A 17 0.79 11.47 6.54
CA ALA A 17 1.89 12.00 7.32
C ALA A 17 3.02 10.97 7.25
N ASP A 18 4.19 11.39 6.77
CA ASP A 18 5.42 10.58 6.74
C ASP A 18 5.70 10.05 8.16
N GLY A 19 5.30 8.81 8.44
CA GLY A 19 5.27 8.21 9.79
C GLY A 19 4.04 7.34 10.08
N ASP A 20 2.96 7.51 9.32
CA ASP A 20 1.71 6.76 9.49
C ASP A 20 1.84 5.30 9.05
N THR A 21 2.51 5.01 7.93
CA THR A 21 2.56 3.64 7.38
C THR A 21 3.27 2.64 8.30
N LEU A 22 4.47 2.96 8.81
CA LEU A 22 5.18 2.05 9.72
C LEU A 22 4.44 1.89 11.06
N LYS A 23 3.78 2.96 11.53
CA LYS A 23 2.93 2.90 12.72
C LYS A 23 1.70 2.01 12.48
N LYS A 24 0.99 2.19 11.36
CA LYS A 24 -0.15 1.37 10.93
C LYS A 24 0.24 -0.10 10.84
N ILE A 25 1.37 -0.40 10.20
CA ILE A 25 1.89 -1.77 10.08
C ILE A 25 2.17 -2.36 11.46
N LYS A 26 2.81 -1.59 12.35
CA LYS A 26 3.09 -2.03 13.72
C LYS A 26 1.82 -2.28 14.54
N ASP A 27 0.86 -1.37 14.46
CA ASP A 27 -0.39 -1.42 15.22
C ASP A 27 -1.31 -2.54 14.72
N SER A 28 -1.33 -2.81 13.41
CA SER A 28 -2.16 -3.87 12.80
C SER A 28 -1.51 -5.25 12.78
N GLY A 29 -0.18 -5.32 12.81
CA GLY A 29 0.56 -6.57 12.61
C GLY A 29 0.57 -7.08 11.17
N VAL A 30 0.15 -6.25 10.21
CA VAL A 30 0.03 -6.60 8.79
C VAL A 30 0.73 -5.56 7.92
N ILE A 31 1.49 -6.01 6.93
CA ILE A 31 1.93 -5.21 5.79
C ILE A 31 1.17 -5.68 4.53
N SER A 32 0.45 -4.76 3.89
CA SER A 32 -0.33 -5.02 2.69
C SER A 32 0.41 -4.54 1.44
N LEU A 33 0.70 -5.48 0.54
CA LEU A 33 1.49 -5.27 -0.66
C LEU A 33 0.61 -5.31 -1.91
N GLY A 34 0.68 -4.28 -2.74
CA GLY A 34 0.12 -4.28 -4.08
C GLY A 34 1.01 -5.02 -5.07
N TYR A 35 0.45 -5.95 -5.85
CA TYR A 35 1.17 -6.62 -6.94
C TYR A 35 0.42 -6.54 -8.27
N ARG A 36 1.16 -6.61 -9.38
CA ARG A 36 0.60 -6.65 -10.73
C ARG A 36 0.45 -8.09 -11.18
N GLU A 37 -0.65 -8.41 -11.86
CA GLU A 37 -0.86 -9.77 -12.35
C GLU A 37 -0.13 -10.04 -13.67
N SER A 38 0.13 -9.00 -14.47
CA SER A 38 0.60 -9.17 -15.85
C SER A 38 1.71 -8.19 -16.26
N SER A 39 2.49 -7.67 -15.32
CA SER A 39 3.63 -6.80 -15.61
C SER A 39 4.93 -7.60 -15.66
N ILE A 40 5.00 -8.54 -16.60
CA ILE A 40 6.19 -9.37 -16.85
C ILE A 40 7.33 -8.48 -17.38
N PRO A 41 8.59 -8.59 -16.89
CA PRO A 41 9.10 -9.52 -15.88
C PRO A 41 9.22 -8.91 -14.46
N PHE A 42 8.49 -7.82 -14.17
CA PHE A 42 8.64 -7.04 -12.94
C PHE A 42 7.77 -7.55 -11.79
N SER A 43 6.47 -7.69 -12.01
CA SER A 43 5.50 -8.19 -11.03
C SER A 43 4.38 -8.85 -11.81
N TYR A 44 4.24 -10.15 -11.65
CA TYR A 44 3.26 -10.95 -12.36
C TYR A 44 2.88 -12.17 -11.53
N SER A 45 1.72 -12.75 -11.83
CA SER A 45 1.27 -13.99 -11.21
C SER A 45 0.92 -15.02 -12.27
N ASP A 46 1.24 -16.28 -11.97
CA ASP A 46 0.83 -17.45 -12.75
C ASP A 46 -0.49 -18.07 -12.20
N GLY A 47 -1.15 -17.38 -11.27
CA GLY A 47 -2.33 -17.86 -10.55
C GLY A 47 -2.01 -18.69 -9.29
N LYS A 48 -0.73 -18.99 -9.02
CA LYS A 48 -0.29 -19.70 -7.82
C LYS A 48 0.62 -18.85 -6.95
N GLU A 49 1.57 -18.18 -7.58
CA GLU A 49 2.56 -17.33 -6.93
C GLU A 49 2.62 -15.95 -7.58
N VAL A 50 3.26 -15.02 -6.89
CA VAL A 50 3.60 -13.69 -7.42
C VAL A 50 5.12 -13.63 -7.50
N MET A 51 5.65 -13.18 -8.63
CA MET A 51 7.09 -13.16 -8.88
C MET A 51 7.49 -12.00 -9.79
N GLY A 52 8.81 -11.81 -9.94
CA GLY A 52 9.41 -10.85 -10.83
C GLY A 52 10.32 -9.86 -10.12
N TYR A 53 11.11 -9.13 -10.91
CA TYR A 53 12.16 -8.24 -10.40
C TYR A 53 11.67 -7.26 -9.33
N SER A 54 10.57 -6.56 -9.60
CA SER A 54 9.98 -5.61 -8.65
C SER A 54 9.39 -6.30 -7.41
N HIS A 55 8.81 -7.48 -7.58
CA HIS A 55 8.28 -8.26 -6.45
C HIS A 55 9.41 -8.67 -5.48
N ASP A 56 10.57 -9.06 -6.00
CA ASP A 56 11.73 -9.42 -5.18
C ASP A 56 12.20 -8.24 -4.31
N TYR A 57 12.23 -7.02 -4.87
CA TYR A 57 12.51 -5.81 -4.08
C TYR A 57 11.45 -5.54 -3.02
N LEU A 58 10.18 -5.80 -3.34
CA LEU A 58 9.08 -5.63 -2.39
C LEU A 58 9.23 -6.57 -1.18
N LEU A 59 9.64 -7.82 -1.42
CA LEU A 59 9.94 -8.79 -0.34
C LEU A 59 11.17 -8.38 0.47
N ALA A 60 12.22 -7.86 -0.18
CA ALA A 60 13.38 -7.32 0.53
C ALA A 60 13.01 -6.12 1.43
N ILE A 61 12.07 -5.26 0.99
CA ILE A 61 11.52 -4.17 1.81
C ILE A 61 10.77 -4.74 3.02
N VAL A 62 9.93 -5.77 2.85
CA VAL A 62 9.24 -6.45 3.96
C VAL A 62 10.24 -6.90 5.03
N ASP A 63 11.34 -7.54 4.63
CA ASP A 63 12.35 -8.01 5.58
C ASP A 63 13.00 -6.86 6.35
N LYS A 64 13.24 -5.72 5.70
CA LYS A 64 13.71 -4.51 6.39
C LYS A 64 12.65 -3.91 7.31
N VAL A 65 11.37 -3.96 6.95
CA VAL A 65 10.28 -3.52 7.83
C VAL A 65 10.18 -4.43 9.07
N LYS A 66 10.22 -5.75 8.90
CA LYS A 66 10.23 -6.72 10.01
C LYS A 66 11.36 -6.43 11.00
N ALA A 67 12.57 -6.20 10.48
CA ALA A 67 13.74 -5.86 11.29
C ALA A 67 13.57 -4.50 12.00
N THR A 68 13.13 -3.48 11.27
CA THR A 68 12.94 -2.11 11.79
C THR A 68 11.90 -2.06 12.92
N LEU A 69 10.84 -2.85 12.81
CA LEU A 69 9.74 -2.89 13.79
C LEU A 69 9.94 -3.94 14.88
N ASN A 70 10.97 -4.78 14.79
CA ASN A 70 11.20 -5.95 15.64
C ASN A 70 9.99 -6.93 15.65
N MET A 71 9.44 -7.21 14.45
CA MET A 71 8.26 -8.05 14.24
C MET A 71 8.57 -9.19 13.27
N PRO A 72 9.28 -10.26 13.69
CA PRO A 72 9.67 -11.36 12.79
C PRO A 72 8.46 -12.08 12.17
N ASN A 73 7.32 -12.09 12.88
CA ASN A 73 6.07 -12.73 12.46
C ASN A 73 5.08 -11.76 11.80
N LEU A 74 5.53 -10.59 11.31
CA LEU A 74 4.67 -9.63 10.61
C LEU A 74 3.97 -10.32 9.44
N GLN A 75 2.64 -10.25 9.41
CA GLN A 75 1.85 -10.87 8.34
C GLN A 75 2.01 -10.08 7.05
N VAL A 76 2.24 -10.78 5.95
CA VAL A 76 2.26 -10.19 4.60
C VAL A 76 0.94 -10.52 3.91
N LYS A 77 0.26 -9.49 3.41
CA LYS A 77 -0.96 -9.65 2.61
C LYS A 77 -0.71 -9.15 1.19
N LEU A 78 -0.94 -10.01 0.20
CA LEU A 78 -0.83 -9.64 -1.22
C LEU A 78 -2.21 -9.21 -1.74
N THR A 79 -2.26 -8.09 -2.46
CA THR A 79 -3.47 -7.55 -3.09
C THR A 79 -3.20 -7.25 -4.56
N PRO A 80 -3.98 -7.82 -5.51
CA PRO A 80 -3.80 -7.52 -6.93
C PRO A 80 -4.22 -6.07 -7.22
N ILE A 81 -3.41 -5.38 -8.02
CA ILE A 81 -3.66 -3.99 -8.43
C ILE A 81 -3.51 -3.81 -9.94
N THR A 82 -4.17 -2.77 -10.45
CA THR A 82 -4.10 -2.30 -11.82
C THR A 82 -3.55 -0.88 -11.85
N SER A 83 -3.13 -0.43 -13.05
CA SER A 83 -2.71 0.96 -13.24
C SER A 83 -3.82 1.96 -12.85
N GLN A 84 -5.09 1.58 -13.03
CA GLN A 84 -6.24 2.43 -12.70
C GLN A 84 -6.48 2.55 -11.19
N ASN A 85 -6.37 1.44 -10.44
CA ASN A 85 -6.80 1.41 -9.04
C ASN A 85 -5.67 1.58 -8.02
N ARG A 86 -4.38 1.55 -8.42
CA ARG A 86 -3.25 1.61 -7.48
C ARG A 86 -3.24 2.86 -6.59
N ILE A 87 -3.54 4.04 -7.14
CA ILE A 87 -3.57 5.30 -6.37
C ILE A 87 -4.73 5.29 -5.37
N PRO A 88 -5.99 5.02 -5.78
CA PRO A 88 -7.09 4.88 -4.83
C PRO A 88 -6.83 3.86 -3.71
N LEU A 89 -6.26 2.69 -4.03
CA LEU A 89 -5.98 1.64 -3.05
C LEU A 89 -4.85 1.98 -2.09
N MET A 90 -3.89 2.80 -2.52
CA MET A 90 -2.84 3.33 -1.65
C MET A 90 -3.40 4.43 -0.73
N GLN A 91 -4.17 5.36 -1.30
CA GLN A 91 -4.75 6.49 -0.55
C GLN A 91 -5.73 6.05 0.54
N ASN A 92 -6.51 5.00 0.30
CA ASN A 92 -7.46 4.48 1.28
C ASN A 92 -6.83 3.43 2.23
N GLY A 93 -5.53 3.14 2.09
CA GLY A 93 -4.80 2.21 2.94
C GLY A 93 -5.09 0.73 2.69
N THR A 94 -5.72 0.36 1.57
CA THR A 94 -5.86 -1.06 1.18
C THR A 94 -4.48 -1.70 0.93
N ILE A 95 -3.55 -0.95 0.34
CA ILE A 95 -2.14 -1.31 0.22
C ILE A 95 -1.27 -0.25 0.91
N ASP A 96 -0.15 -0.69 1.47
CA ASP A 96 0.86 0.17 2.08
C ASP A 96 1.93 0.59 1.07
N ILE A 97 2.26 -0.32 0.16
CA ILE A 97 3.30 -0.17 -0.85
C ILE A 97 3.01 -1.11 -2.03
N GLU A 98 3.50 -0.77 -3.23
CA GLU A 98 3.42 -1.62 -4.42
C GLU A 98 4.80 -1.96 -5.00
N CYS A 99 4.83 -2.94 -5.91
CA CYS A 99 5.98 -3.37 -6.71
C CYS A 99 6.46 -2.31 -7.73
#